data_AF-A0A9D6IQ99-F1
#
_entry.id   AF-A0A9D6IQ99-F1
#
_cell.length_a   1.000
_cell.length_b   1.000
_cell.length_c   1.000
_cell.angle_alpha   90.00
_cell.angle_beta   90.00
_cell.angle_gamma   90.00
#
_symmetry.space_group_name_H-M   'P 1'
#
loop_
_entity.id
_entity.type
_entity.pdbx_description
1 polymer ?
#
loop_
_entity_poly.entity_id
_entity_poly.type
_entity_poly.pdbx_seq_one_letter_code
_entity_poly.pdbx_strand_id
1 'polypeptide(L)'
;MTRGHLVLDAHYIIIKEYRSNLFTTGQPTLASSFLKWVLTNHTNKERCSLVSLTPKPGASHEFAEFPCHPELDKFDPSDRVFVAVAATHPDRPPILEATDSKWWGWREALRASGIRVVFLCPEEVSERSRRKARRRR
;
A
#
# COMPACT_ATOMS: atom_id res chain seq x y z
N MET A 1 3.67 22.33 -12.03
CA MET A 1 2.90 21.08 -12.15
C MET A 1 3.60 20.00 -11.34
N THR A 2 3.05 19.59 -10.20
CA THR A 2 3.54 18.40 -9.49
C THR A 2 3.13 17.18 -10.29
N ARG A 3 4.08 16.55 -10.99
CA ARG A 3 3.85 15.26 -11.67
C ARG A 3 3.71 14.18 -10.59
N GLY A 4 2.76 13.25 -10.77
CA GLY A 4 2.64 12.09 -9.90
C GLY A 4 3.88 11.20 -9.99
N HIS A 5 4.26 10.58 -8.87
CA HIS A 5 5.40 9.68 -8.78
C HIS A 5 5.00 8.43 -7.98
N LEU A 6 5.34 7.25 -8.49
CA LEU A 6 4.95 5.97 -7.91
C LEU A 6 6.16 5.30 -7.23
N VAL A 7 6.00 4.83 -6.00
CA VAL A 7 7.05 4.05 -5.32
C VAL A 7 6.63 2.60 -5.22
N LEU A 8 7.51 1.69 -5.61
CA LEU A 8 7.27 0.25 -5.68
C LEU A 8 8.41 -0.52 -5.04
N ASP A 9 8.15 -1.77 -4.66
CA ASP A 9 9.21 -2.68 -4.25
C ASP A 9 10.02 -3.16 -5.47
N ALA A 10 11.33 -3.34 -5.31
CA ALA A 10 12.23 -3.79 -6.36
C ALA A 10 12.03 -5.27 -6.76
N HIS A 11 11.30 -6.05 -5.95
CA HIS A 11 11.10 -7.49 -6.13
C HIS A 11 9.74 -7.84 -6.77
N TYR A 12 9.00 -6.83 -7.24
CA TYR A 12 7.70 -6.94 -7.91
C TYR A 12 6.62 -7.60 -7.04
N ILE A 13 6.72 -7.54 -5.72
CA ILE A 13 5.72 -8.07 -4.79
C ILE A 13 4.38 -7.37 -5.03
N ILE A 14 4.36 -6.03 -5.03
CA ILE A 14 3.15 -5.22 -5.27
C ILE A 14 2.59 -5.47 -6.66
N ILE A 15 3.44 -5.51 -7.68
CA ILE A 15 3.00 -5.72 -9.08
C ILE A 15 2.38 -7.11 -9.24
N LYS A 16 2.97 -8.16 -8.63
CA LYS A 16 2.44 -9.53 -8.68
C LYS A 16 1.09 -9.63 -7.99
N GLU A 17 0.97 -9.05 -6.79
CA GLU A 17 -0.30 -9.03 -6.05
C GLU A 17 -1.39 -8.28 -6.82
N TYR A 18 -1.08 -7.09 -7.33
CA TYR A 18 -2.02 -6.31 -8.14
C TYR A 18 -2.46 -7.11 -9.37
N ARG A 19 -1.53 -7.75 -10.08
CA ARG A 19 -1.83 -8.58 -11.26
C ARG A 19 -2.69 -9.79 -10.90
N SER A 20 -2.46 -10.44 -9.77
CA SER A 20 -3.25 -11.61 -9.32
C SER A 20 -4.70 -11.24 -9.01
N ASN A 21 -4.93 -10.01 -8.53
CA ASN A 21 -6.26 -9.50 -8.20
C ASN A 21 -6.97 -8.83 -9.40
N LEU A 22 -6.32 -8.75 -10.57
CA LEU A 22 -6.97 -8.25 -11.79
C LEU A 22 -7.78 -9.36 -12.47
N PHE A 23 -9.09 -9.14 -12.60
CA PHE A 23 -9.91 -9.90 -13.53
C PHE A 23 -9.68 -9.38 -14.96
N THR A 24 -9.02 -10.17 -15.81
CA THR A 24 -8.64 -9.78 -17.18
C THR A 24 -9.49 -10.45 -18.26
N THR A 25 -10.81 -10.45 -18.12
CA THR A 25 -11.70 -10.87 -19.21
C THR A 25 -12.31 -9.65 -19.89
N GLY A 26 -12.13 -9.55 -21.22
CA GLY A 26 -12.74 -8.49 -22.04
C GLY A 26 -11.85 -7.27 -22.29
N GLN A 27 -12.48 -6.09 -22.42
CA GLN A 27 -11.84 -4.83 -22.82
C GLN A 27 -10.92 -4.25 -21.74
N PRO A 28 -9.92 -3.42 -22.11
CA PRO A 28 -9.08 -2.72 -21.14
C PRO A 28 -9.92 -1.94 -20.13
N THR A 29 -9.67 -2.20 -18.84
CA THR A 29 -10.24 -1.46 -17.73
C THR A 29 -9.26 -0.38 -17.28
N LEU A 30 -9.70 0.54 -16.42
CA LEU A 30 -8.78 1.49 -15.77
C LEU A 30 -7.67 0.74 -15.03
N ALA A 31 -8.02 -0.36 -14.36
CA ALA A 31 -7.09 -1.15 -13.56
C ALA A 31 -6.03 -1.86 -14.42
N SER A 32 -6.43 -2.45 -15.57
CA SER A 32 -5.48 -3.08 -16.49
C SER A 32 -4.66 -2.06 -17.29
N SER A 33 -5.22 -0.89 -17.58
CA SER A 33 -4.50 0.23 -18.19
C SER A 33 -3.44 0.80 -17.26
N PHE A 34 -3.76 0.92 -15.96
CA PHE A 34 -2.80 1.34 -14.94
C PHE A 34 -1.67 0.32 -14.80
N LEU A 35 -1.97 -0.99 -14.71
CA LEU A 35 -0.92 -2.01 -14.65
C LEU A 35 -0.01 -1.96 -15.89
N LYS A 36 -0.59 -1.79 -17.09
CA LYS A 36 0.19 -1.62 -18.32
C LYS A 36 1.12 -0.42 -18.20
N TRP A 37 0.62 0.72 -17.73
CA TRP A 37 1.44 1.92 -17.50
C TRP A 37 2.57 1.64 -16.50
N VAL A 38 2.29 0.97 -15.38
CA VAL A 38 3.31 0.60 -14.38
C VAL A 38 4.39 -0.29 -15.00
N LEU A 39 4.00 -1.35 -15.70
CA LEU A 39 4.94 -2.27 -16.35
C LEU A 39 5.80 -1.55 -17.40
N THR A 40 5.26 -0.57 -18.11
CA THR A 40 6.02 0.26 -19.06
C THR A 40 6.95 1.26 -18.39
N ASN A 41 6.62 1.79 -17.21
CA ASN A 41 7.31 2.95 -16.62
C ASN A 41 8.09 2.66 -15.31
N HIS A 42 7.99 1.47 -14.72
CA HIS A 42 8.60 1.17 -13.41
C HIS A 42 10.14 1.39 -13.34
N THR A 43 10.85 1.36 -14.46
CA THR A 43 12.29 1.68 -14.55
C THR A 43 12.58 3.14 -14.89
N ASN A 44 11.57 3.95 -15.20
CA ASN A 44 11.71 5.38 -15.47
C ASN A 44 11.79 6.16 -14.16
N LYS A 45 13.01 6.62 -13.82
CA LYS A 45 13.30 7.36 -12.58
C LYS A 45 12.55 8.69 -12.43
N GLU A 46 12.03 9.28 -13.50
CA GLU A 46 11.20 10.49 -13.40
C GLU A 46 9.78 10.18 -12.91
N ARG A 47 9.34 8.93 -13.07
CA ARG A 47 7.96 8.49 -12.82
C ARG A 47 7.84 7.52 -11.65
N CYS A 48 8.86 6.70 -11.45
CA CYS A 48 8.85 5.63 -10.48
C CYS A 48 10.17 5.55 -9.70
N SER A 49 10.07 5.19 -8.43
CA SER A 49 11.19 4.80 -7.57
C SER A 49 11.00 3.37 -7.12
N LEU A 50 12.08 2.59 -7.18
CA LEU A 50 12.12 1.21 -6.69
C LEU A 50 12.91 1.18 -5.39
N VAL A 51 12.33 0.59 -4.35
CA VAL A 51 13.01 0.36 -3.07
C VAL A 51 13.18 -1.13 -2.81
N SER A 52 14.35 -1.52 -2.33
CA SER A 52 14.61 -2.89 -1.89
C SER A 52 14.10 -3.08 -0.48
N LEU A 53 13.37 -4.17 -0.24
CA LEU A 53 12.89 -4.56 1.09
C LEU A 53 13.65 -5.78 1.56
N THR A 54 13.78 -5.94 2.87
CA THR A 54 14.47 -7.08 3.49
C THR A 54 13.43 -8.04 4.08
N PRO A 55 13.14 -9.18 3.42
CA PRO A 55 12.21 -10.16 3.96
C PRO A 55 12.76 -10.78 5.26
N LYS A 56 11.90 -10.97 6.27
CA LYS A 56 12.27 -11.72 7.46
C LYS A 56 12.30 -13.22 7.15
N PRO A 57 13.27 -13.98 7.69
CA PRO A 57 13.30 -15.43 7.51
C PRO A 57 12.02 -16.12 7.98
N GLY A 58 11.52 -17.05 7.19
CA GLY A 58 10.44 -17.97 7.61
C GLY A 58 9.01 -17.41 7.56
N ALA A 59 8.79 -16.19 7.08
CA ALA A 59 7.44 -15.61 7.00
C ALA A 59 7.21 -14.81 5.72
N SER A 60 6.12 -15.09 5.01
CA SER A 60 5.66 -14.28 3.88
C SER A 60 5.12 -12.94 4.36
N HIS A 61 5.41 -11.88 3.59
CA HIS A 61 4.97 -10.51 3.87
C HIS A 61 5.49 -9.89 5.18
N GLU A 62 6.53 -10.48 5.77
CA GLU A 62 7.25 -9.90 6.90
C GLU A 62 8.51 -9.19 6.38
N PHE A 63 8.62 -7.89 6.64
CA PHE A 63 9.74 -7.06 6.20
C PHE A 63 10.43 -6.44 7.41
N ALA A 64 11.76 -6.34 7.38
CA ALA A 64 12.52 -5.69 8.45
C ALA A 64 12.15 -4.21 8.60
N GLU A 65 11.73 -3.58 7.50
CA GLU A 65 11.35 -2.17 7.40
C GLU A 65 9.90 -1.90 7.85
N PHE A 66 9.11 -2.95 8.13
CA PHE A 66 7.78 -2.77 8.71
C PHE A 66 7.89 -2.28 10.17
N PRO A 67 7.17 -1.23 10.58
CA PRO A 67 7.33 -0.65 11.92
C PRO A 67 7.02 -1.64 13.05
N CYS A 68 7.87 -1.63 14.09
CA CYS A 68 7.60 -2.31 15.34
C CYS A 68 6.69 -1.42 16.21
N HIS A 69 5.38 -1.63 16.12
CA HIS A 69 4.39 -0.91 16.92
C HIS A 69 3.29 -1.87 17.39
N PRO A 70 2.96 -1.97 18.69
CA PRO A 70 2.01 -2.97 19.20
C PRO A 70 0.62 -2.92 18.54
N GLU A 71 0.12 -1.72 18.22
CA GLU A 71 -1.16 -1.58 17.51
C GLU A 71 -1.14 -2.06 16.05
N LEU A 72 0.04 -2.35 15.50
CA LEU A 72 0.23 -2.91 14.15
C LEU A 72 0.48 -4.43 14.18
N ASP A 73 0.44 -5.10 15.33
CA ASP A 73 0.65 -6.56 15.42
C ASP A 73 -0.38 -7.33 14.59
N LYS A 74 -1.62 -6.81 14.54
CA LYS A 74 -2.73 -7.38 13.76
C LYS A 74 -2.85 -6.76 12.37
N PHE A 75 -1.82 -6.03 11.91
CA PHE A 75 -1.79 -5.43 10.57
C PHE A 75 -1.86 -6.53 9.50
N ASP A 76 -2.63 -6.28 8.44
CA ASP A 76 -2.92 -7.24 7.38
C ASP A 76 -1.62 -7.64 6.70
N PRO A 77 -1.18 -8.91 6.76
CA PRO A 77 0.11 -9.31 6.24
C PRO A 77 0.32 -8.88 4.79
N SER A 78 -0.66 -9.05 3.90
CA SER A 78 -0.53 -8.68 2.48
C SER A 78 -0.26 -7.19 2.28
N ASP A 79 -0.73 -6.35 3.19
CA ASP A 79 -0.63 -4.90 3.09
C ASP A 79 0.70 -4.36 3.66
N ARG A 80 1.46 -5.19 4.39
CA ARG A 80 2.72 -4.77 5.04
C ARG A 80 3.77 -4.28 4.03
N VAL A 81 3.71 -4.76 2.80
CA VAL A 81 4.61 -4.34 1.72
C VAL A 81 4.48 -2.84 1.43
N PHE A 82 3.26 -2.26 1.46
CA PHE A 82 3.06 -0.84 1.20
C PHE A 82 3.67 0.04 2.29
N VAL A 83 3.50 -0.39 3.54
CA VAL A 83 4.08 0.28 4.71
C VAL A 83 5.60 0.19 4.69
N ALA A 84 6.15 -0.99 4.40
CA ALA A 84 7.59 -1.19 4.29
C ALA A 84 8.20 -0.35 3.15
N VAL A 85 7.54 -0.28 1.98
CA VAL A 85 7.95 0.59 0.86
C VAL A 85 8.00 2.06 1.29
N ALA A 86 6.94 2.56 1.93
CA ALA A 86 6.89 3.93 2.41
C ALA A 86 7.95 4.22 3.49
N ALA A 87 8.20 3.26 4.39
CA ALA A 87 9.20 3.38 5.45
C ALA A 87 10.64 3.44 4.91
N THR A 88 10.90 2.70 3.82
CA THR A 88 12.23 2.55 3.20
C THR A 88 12.60 3.74 2.33
N HIS A 89 11.64 4.36 1.65
CA HIS A 89 11.91 5.48 0.77
C HIS A 89 12.39 6.71 1.58
N PRO A 90 13.48 7.41 1.17
CA PRO A 90 14.03 8.54 1.91
C PRO A 90 13.00 9.63 2.25
N ASP A 91 12.15 9.98 1.28
CA ASP A 91 11.12 11.02 1.45
C ASP A 91 9.87 10.56 2.21
N ARG A 92 9.77 9.27 2.57
CA ARG A 92 8.61 8.66 3.23
C ARG A 92 7.27 9.11 2.61
N PRO A 93 7.02 8.75 1.34
CA PRO A 93 5.86 9.22 0.61
C PRO A 93 4.57 8.75 1.28
N PRO A 94 3.47 9.52 1.15
CA PRO A 94 2.19 9.08 1.66
C PRO A 94 1.69 7.84 0.92
N ILE A 95 1.05 6.93 1.64
CA ILE A 95 0.26 5.85 1.06
C ILE A 95 -1.13 6.41 0.76
N LEU A 96 -1.58 6.29 -0.49
CA LEU A 96 -2.91 6.70 -0.89
C LEU A 96 -3.87 5.52 -0.73
N GLU A 97 -4.81 5.63 0.21
CA GLU A 97 -5.83 4.60 0.46
C GLU A 97 -7.19 5.09 -0.03
N ALA A 98 -7.84 4.31 -0.89
CA ALA A 98 -9.09 4.71 -1.52
C ALA A 98 -10.33 4.18 -0.79
N THR A 99 -10.36 2.89 -0.45
CA THR A 99 -11.61 2.20 -0.07
C THR A 99 -11.50 1.23 1.09
N ASP A 100 -10.29 0.80 1.47
CA ASP A 100 -10.11 -0.13 2.58
C ASP A 100 -10.24 0.56 3.94
N SER A 101 -11.46 0.53 4.44
CA SER A 101 -11.85 0.91 5.80
C SER A 101 -11.08 0.25 6.96
N LYS A 102 -10.34 -0.87 6.76
CA LYS A 102 -9.50 -1.46 7.82
C LYS A 102 -8.36 -0.51 8.20
N TRP A 103 -7.73 0.11 7.22
CA TRP A 103 -6.61 1.05 7.39
C TRP A 103 -6.97 2.25 8.29
N TRP A 104 -8.26 2.63 8.32
CA TRP A 104 -8.75 3.67 9.21
C TRP A 104 -8.44 3.39 10.68
N GLY A 105 -8.49 2.12 11.10
CA GLY A 105 -8.20 1.70 12.48
C GLY A 105 -6.72 1.78 12.84
N TRP A 106 -5.82 1.76 11.86
CA TRP A 106 -4.37 1.73 12.06
C TRP A 106 -3.69 3.07 11.78
N ARG A 107 -4.44 4.07 11.29
CA ARG A 107 -3.91 5.37 10.87
C ARG A 107 -3.08 6.07 11.95
N GLU A 108 -3.46 5.96 13.23
CA GLU A 108 -2.76 6.63 14.33
C GLU A 108 -1.44 5.93 14.64
N ALA A 109 -1.43 4.60 14.70
CA ALA A 109 -0.22 3.79 14.87
C ALA A 109 0.76 3.94 13.70
N LEU A 110 0.25 3.98 12.46
CA LEU A 110 1.04 4.27 11.27
C LEU A 110 1.65 5.68 11.35
N ARG A 111 0.86 6.68 11.73
CA ARG A 111 1.34 8.07 11.90
C ARG A 111 2.41 8.16 12.99
N ALA A 112 2.21 7.49 14.13
CA ALA A 112 3.21 7.41 15.21
C ALA A 112 4.52 6.75 14.74
N SER A 113 4.44 5.85 13.77
CA SER A 113 5.59 5.20 13.12
C SER A 113 6.21 6.04 11.98
N GLY A 114 5.73 7.27 11.76
CA GLY A 114 6.19 8.16 10.69
C GLY A 114 5.70 7.77 9.30
N ILE A 115 4.63 6.97 9.20
CA ILE A 115 3.98 6.58 7.96
C ILE A 115 2.71 7.41 7.77
N ARG A 116 2.65 8.16 6.68
CA ARG A 116 1.47 8.97 6.35
C ARG A 116 0.54 8.19 5.46
N VAL A 117 -0.73 8.11 5.85
CA VAL A 117 -1.81 7.58 5.01
C VAL A 117 -2.73 8.73 4.64
N VAL A 118 -2.97 8.90 3.34
CA VAL A 118 -3.93 9.86 2.81
C VAL A 118 -5.12 9.08 2.29
N PHE A 119 -6.26 9.24 2.96
CA PHE A 119 -7.52 8.66 2.50
C PHE A 119 -8.12 9.55 1.41
N LEU A 120 -8.39 8.98 0.23
CA LEU A 120 -8.94 9.75 -0.89
C LEU A 120 -10.40 10.18 -0.64
N CYS A 121 -11.15 9.37 0.12
CA CYS A 121 -12.53 9.65 0.54
C CYS A 121 -12.68 9.38 2.06
N PRO A 122 -12.14 10.25 2.94
CA PRO A 122 -12.06 9.97 4.37
C PRO A 122 -13.43 9.76 5.03
N GLU A 123 -14.47 10.45 4.58
CA GLU A 123 -15.84 10.30 5.09
C GLU A 123 -16.35 8.86 4.87
N GLU A 124 -16.31 8.37 3.63
CA GLU A 124 -16.76 7.03 3.25
C GLU A 124 -15.95 5.94 3.98
N VAL A 125 -14.62 6.09 4.02
CA VAL A 125 -13.72 5.13 4.68
C VAL A 125 -14.00 5.08 6.19
N SER A 126 -14.15 6.24 6.83
CA SER A 126 -14.44 6.33 8.26
C SER A 126 -15.80 5.73 8.62
N GLU A 127 -16.81 5.98 7.79
CA GLU A 127 -18.15 5.46 8.01
C GLU A 127 -18.19 3.93 7.86
N ARG A 128 -17.59 3.39 6.80
CA ARG A 128 -17.45 1.93 6.61
C ARG A 128 -16.73 1.28 7.78
N SER A 129 -15.67 1.91 8.29
CA SER A 129 -14.90 1.42 9.43
C SER A 129 -15.78 1.34 10.69
N ARG A 130 -16.52 2.41 11.00
CA ARG A 130 -17.47 2.45 12.13
C ARG A 130 -18.57 1.39 11.99
N ARG A 131 -19.15 1.21 10.79
CA ARG A 131 -20.18 0.20 10.51
C ARG A 131 -19.64 -1.23 10.76
N LYS A 132 -18.42 -1.54 10.32
CA LYS A 132 -17.77 -2.83 10.58
C LYS A 132 -17.48 -3.05 12.07
N ALA A 133 -17.05 -2.02 12.79
CA ALA A 133 -16.80 -2.10 14.22
C ALA A 133 -18.08 -2.41 15.03
N ARG A 134 -19.24 -1.84 14.62
CA ARG A 134 -20.53 -2.12 15.25
C ARG A 134 -21.02 -3.56 15.04
N ARG A 135 -20.75 -4.17 13.89
CA ARG A 135 -21.15 -5.56 13.57
C ARG A 135 -20.32 -6.63 14.30
N ARG A 136 -19.19 -6.24 14.89
CA ARG A 136 -18.27 -7.12 15.62
C ARG A 136 -18.49 -7.08 17.14
N ARG A 137 -19.41 -6.23 17.61
CA ARG A 137 -19.90 -6.18 19.00
C ARG A 137 -21.20 -6.97 19.08
#